data_AF-A0A414AFW8-F1
#
_entry.id   AF-A0A414AFW8-F1
#
_cell.length_a   1.000
_cell.length_b   1.000
_cell.length_c   1.000
_cell.angle_alpha   90.00
_cell.angle_beta   90.00
_cell.angle_gamma   90.00
#
_symmetry.space_group_name_H-M   'P 1'
#
loop_
_entity.id
_entity.type
_entity.pdbx_description
1 polymer ?
#
loop_
_entity_poly.entity_id
_entity_poly.type
_entity_poly.pdbx_seq_one_letter_code
_entity_poly.pdbx_strand_id
1 'polypeptide(L)'
;MKIDDNIIKRIEQAFGIQLYNWQKDYLLGKRDIIRSGRCNGKTFAYCIKLLLSDGDPIKRRKLCKYADGYGNRYQECFAGYALEINDILMAAGFETRLEK
;
A
#
# COMPACT_ATOMS: atom_id res chain seq x y z
N MET A 1 -11.97 0.54 2.40
CA MET A 1 -12.47 1.88 2.07
C MET A 1 -12.27 2.15 0.57
N LYS A 2 -13.17 2.90 -0.07
CA LYS A 2 -12.96 3.33 -1.47
C LYS A 2 -11.98 4.50 -1.50
N ILE A 3 -10.88 4.35 -2.25
CA ILE A 3 -9.88 5.41 -2.43
C ILE A 3 -10.41 6.40 -3.49
N ASP A 4 -10.39 7.68 -3.16
CA ASP A 4 -10.73 8.81 -4.05
C ASP A 4 -9.61 9.87 -4.05
N ASP A 5 -9.80 10.96 -4.79
CA ASP A 5 -8.81 12.05 -4.90
C ASP A 5 -8.53 12.76 -3.57
N ASN A 6 -9.51 12.83 -2.65
CA ASN A 6 -9.30 13.43 -1.33
C ASN A 6 -8.42 12.53 -0.47
N ILE A 7 -8.63 11.22 -0.54
CA ILE A 7 -7.80 10.22 0.14
C ILE A 7 -6.39 10.21 -0.43
N ILE A 8 -6.23 10.35 -1.74
CA ILE A 8 -4.91 10.50 -2.38
C ILE A 8 -4.17 11.71 -1.81
N LYS A 9 -4.82 12.87 -1.69
CA LYS A 9 -4.20 14.07 -1.10
C LYS A 9 -3.76 13.84 0.34
N ARG A 10 -4.60 13.18 1.15
CA ARG A 10 -4.26 12.84 2.53
C ARG A 10 -3.09 11.85 2.61
N ILE A 11 -3.00 10.88 1.68
CA ILE A 11 -1.86 9.98 1.58
C ILE A 11 -0.59 10.77 1.23
N GLU A 12 -0.63 11.60 0.19
CA GLU A 12 0.51 12.46 -0.20
C GLU A 12 1.01 13.33 0.97
N GLN A 13 0.08 13.91 1.74
CA GLN A 13 0.38 14.68 2.95
C GLN A 13 1.01 13.82 4.05
N ALA A 14 0.42 12.64 4.34
CA ALA A 14 0.91 11.75 5.39
C ALA A 14 2.35 11.27 5.14
N PHE A 15 2.69 11.00 3.88
CA PHE A 15 4.01 10.53 3.50
C PHE A 15 4.98 11.65 3.09
N GLY A 16 4.51 12.89 2.97
CA GLY A 16 5.32 14.03 2.52
C GLY A 16 5.86 13.87 1.09
N ILE A 17 5.13 13.17 0.21
CA ILE A 17 5.53 12.88 -1.17
C ILE A 17 4.40 13.21 -2.15
N GLN A 18 4.74 13.41 -3.42
CA GLN A 18 3.77 13.37 -4.51
C GLN A 18 3.77 12.00 -5.17
N LEU A 19 2.59 11.41 -5.34
CA LEU A 19 2.43 10.16 -6.07
C LEU A 19 2.55 10.40 -7.57
N TYR A 20 3.18 9.46 -8.26
CA TYR A 20 3.17 9.46 -9.72
C TYR A 20 1.73 9.30 -10.23
N ASN A 21 1.44 9.89 -11.40
CA ASN A 21 0.11 9.80 -12.02
C ASN A 21 -0.38 8.34 -12.14
N TRP A 22 0.51 7.43 -12.52
CA TRP A 22 0.15 6.02 -12.62
C TRP A 22 -0.19 5.38 -11.26
N GLN A 23 0.46 5.79 -10.17
CA GLN A 23 0.13 5.31 -8.82
C GLN A 23 -1.26 5.81 -8.43
N LYS A 24 -1.58 7.08 -8.71
CA LYS A 24 -2.92 7.66 -8.49
C LYS A 24 -3.99 6.89 -9.25
N ASP A 25 -3.78 6.66 -10.55
CA ASP A 25 -4.71 5.89 -11.38
C ASP A 25 -4.91 4.46 -10.86
N TYR A 26 -3.83 3.81 -10.39
CA TYR A 26 -3.90 2.48 -9.81
C TYR A 26 -4.70 2.45 -8.51
N LEU A 27 -4.50 3.43 -7.62
CA LEU A 27 -5.23 3.56 -6.36
C LEU A 27 -6.71 3.84 -6.58
N LEU A 28 -7.05 4.67 -7.58
CA LEU A 28 -8.43 4.96 -8.00
C LEU A 28 -9.12 3.79 -8.72
N GLY A 29 -8.39 2.70 -9.00
CA GLY A 29 -8.92 1.56 -9.75
C GLY A 29 -9.11 1.82 -11.25
N LYS A 30 -8.52 2.90 -11.79
CA LYS A 30 -8.57 3.23 -13.22
C LYS A 30 -7.62 2.38 -14.06
N ARG A 31 -6.62 1.75 -13.43
CA ARG A 31 -5.64 0.89 -14.10
C ARG A 31 -5.11 -0.20 -13.18
N ASP A 32 -4.52 -1.21 -13.79
CA ASP A 32 -3.72 -2.22 -13.10
C ASP A 32 -2.31 -1.72 -12.76
N ILE A 33 -1.67 -2.44 -11.84
CA ILE A 33 -0.30 -2.18 -11.41
C ILE A 33 0.67 -2.34 -12.57
N ILE A 34 1.67 -1.46 -12.67
CA ILE A 34 2.74 -1.59 -13.67
C ILE A 34 3.61 -2.80 -13.31
N ARG A 35 3.78 -3.73 -14.26
CA ARG A 35 4.50 -4.99 -14.05
C ARG A 35 6.02 -4.90 -14.24
N SER A 36 6.54 -3.88 -14.94
CA SER A 36 7.96 -3.76 -15.29
C SER A 36 8.64 -2.54 -14.64
N GLY A 37 9.96 -2.62 -14.48
CA GLY A 37 10.81 -1.57 -13.90
C GLY A 37 11.05 -1.72 -12.39
N ARG A 38 12.25 -1.33 -11.96
CA ARG A 38 12.63 -1.18 -10.54
C ARG A 38 12.54 0.29 -10.14
N CYS A 39 12.46 0.53 -8.83
CA CYS A 39 12.52 1.88 -8.23
C CYS A 39 11.45 2.87 -8.72
N ASN A 40 10.26 2.37 -9.12
CA ASN A 40 9.14 3.19 -9.56
C ASN A 40 8.06 3.41 -8.49
N GLY A 41 8.24 2.84 -7.28
CA GLY A 41 7.25 2.93 -6.21
C GLY A 41 6.05 1.97 -6.36
N LYS A 42 6.18 0.88 -7.13
CA LYS A 42 5.11 -0.13 -7.27
C LYS A 42 4.71 -0.80 -5.96
N THR A 43 5.69 -1.20 -5.16
CA THR A 43 5.44 -1.88 -3.88
C THR A 43 4.74 -0.93 -2.93
N PHE A 44 5.15 0.35 -2.91
CA PHE A 44 4.48 1.39 -2.15
C PHE A 44 3.00 1.51 -2.53
N ALA A 45 2.68 1.71 -3.81
CA ALA A 45 1.30 1.85 -4.27
C ALA A 45 0.47 0.58 -3.99
N TYR A 46 1.07 -0.60 -4.15
CA TYR A 46 0.44 -1.88 -3.81
C TYR A 46 0.10 -1.97 -2.32
N CYS A 47 1.03 -1.66 -1.42
CA CYS A 47 0.82 -1.67 0.02
C CYS A 47 -0.30 -0.70 0.44
N ILE A 48 -0.32 0.52 -0.09
CA ILE A 48 -1.39 1.48 0.16
C ILE A 48 -2.75 0.90 -0.24
N LYS A 49 -2.85 0.35 -1.46
CA LYS A 49 -4.09 -0.25 -1.93
C LYS A 49 -4.50 -1.44 -1.08
N LEU A 50 -3.56 -2.33 -0.73
CA LEU A 50 -3.80 -3.50 0.11
C LEU A 50 -4.37 -3.10 1.48
N LEU A 51 -3.77 -2.11 2.12
CA LEU A 51 -4.12 -1.67 3.47
C LEU A 51 -5.42 -0.85 3.53
N LEU A 52 -5.72 -0.06 2.50
CA LEU A 52 -6.88 0.85 2.50
C LEU A 52 -8.09 0.34 1.70
N SER A 53 -7.90 -0.63 0.80
CA SER A 53 -9.01 -1.21 0.02
C SER A 53 -10.09 -1.82 0.90
N ASP A 54 -11.25 -2.11 0.33
CA ASP A 54 -12.25 -2.96 0.97
C ASP A 54 -11.80 -4.43 0.92
N GLY A 55 -11.96 -5.15 2.03
CA GLY A 55 -11.69 -6.57 2.14
C GLY A 55 -11.45 -7.02 3.58
N ASP A 56 -11.26 -8.32 3.77
CA ASP A 56 -11.11 -8.89 5.10
C ASP A 56 -9.93 -8.30 5.88
N PRO A 57 -10.05 -8.18 7.22
CA PRO A 57 -8.94 -7.84 8.08
C PRO A 57 -7.74 -8.76 7.87
N ILE A 58 -6.56 -8.15 7.82
CA ILE A 58 -5.29 -8.81 7.61
C ILE A 58 -4.61 -8.97 8.96
N LYS A 59 -4.36 -10.22 9.36
CA LYS A 59 -3.51 -10.50 10.52
C LYS A 59 -2.08 -10.09 10.18
N ARG A 60 -1.39 -9.35 11.06
CA ARG A 60 0.01 -8.96 10.89
C ARG A 60 0.93 -10.10 10.44
N ARG A 61 0.82 -11.27 11.05
CA ARG A 61 1.59 -12.48 10.69
C ARG A 61 1.31 -13.05 9.30
N LYS A 62 0.24 -12.61 8.63
CA LYS A 62 -0.16 -13.06 7.29
C LYS A 62 0.23 -12.07 6.18
N LEU A 63 0.80 -10.90 6.51
CA LEU A 63 1.19 -9.89 5.51
C LEU A 63 2.16 -10.45 4.45
N CYS A 64 3.07 -11.34 4.85
CA CYS A 64 4.02 -12.00 3.95
C CYS A 64 3.34 -12.75 2.78
N LYS A 65 2.07 -13.16 2.92
CA LYS A 65 1.32 -13.87 1.89
C LYS A 65 0.86 -12.97 0.73
N TYR A 66 0.90 -11.65 0.92
CA TYR A 66 0.51 -10.68 -0.10
C TYR A 66 1.69 -10.19 -0.94
N ALA A 67 2.90 -10.69 -0.67
CA ALA A 67 4.06 -10.42 -1.51
C ALA A 67 3.85 -11.01 -2.92
N ASP A 68 4.23 -10.25 -3.94
CA ASP A 68 4.08 -10.59 -5.36
C ASP A 68 5.24 -11.45 -5.92
N GLY A 69 6.15 -11.89 -5.06
CA GLY A 69 7.38 -12.57 -5.45
C GLY A 69 7.84 -13.60 -4.43
N TYR A 70 8.68 -14.52 -4.90
CA TYR A 70 9.28 -15.60 -4.12
C TYR A 70 10.80 -15.48 -4.20
N GLY A 71 11.46 -15.52 -3.05
CA GLY A 71 12.91 -15.38 -2.96
C GLY A 71 13.34 -15.36 -1.50
N ASN A 72 14.63 -15.58 -1.24
CA ASN A 72 15.12 -15.67 0.13
C ASN A 72 14.86 -14.35 0.87
N ARG A 73 13.96 -14.38 1.85
CA ARG A 73 13.52 -13.25 2.70
C ARG A 73 12.70 -12.13 2.06
N TYR A 74 12.32 -12.22 0.78
CA TYR A 74 11.55 -11.14 0.13
C TYR A 74 10.20 -10.91 0.82
N GLN A 75 9.50 -11.98 1.21
CA GLN A 75 8.19 -11.85 1.84
C GLN A 75 8.28 -11.22 3.24
N GLU A 76 9.39 -11.41 3.96
CA GLU A 76 9.63 -10.75 5.24
C GLU A 76 9.93 -9.27 5.05
N CYS A 77 10.79 -8.91 4.09
CA CYS A 77 11.04 -7.52 3.73
C CYS A 77 9.76 -6.80 3.30
N PHE A 78 8.94 -7.46 2.47
CA PHE A 78 7.63 -6.94 2.07
C PHE A 78 6.72 -6.71 3.27
N ALA A 79 6.63 -7.67 4.19
CA ALA A 79 5.79 -7.54 5.38
C ALA A 79 6.27 -6.40 6.28
N GLY A 80 7.58 -6.25 6.48
CA GLY A 80 8.16 -5.13 7.22
C GLY A 80 7.82 -3.79 6.60
N TYR A 81 8.01 -3.65 5.28
CA TYR A 81 7.69 -2.43 4.56
C TYR A 81 6.19 -2.07 4.59
N ALA A 82 5.32 -3.07 4.47
CA ALA A 82 3.88 -2.87 4.61
C ALA A 82 3.48 -2.41 6.02
N LEU A 83 4.20 -2.86 7.06
CA LEU A 83 3.99 -2.41 8.43
C LEU A 83 4.41 -0.96 8.63
N GLU A 84 5.56 -0.55 8.10
CA GLU A 84 5.99 0.85 8.15
C GLU A 84 4.97 1.79 7.49
N ILE A 85 4.45 1.39 6.31
CA ILE A 85 3.38 2.12 5.62
C ILE A 85 2.11 2.16 6.48
N ASN A 86 1.73 1.04 7.09
CA ASN A 86 0.58 0.96 7.97
C ASN A 86 0.70 1.93 9.15
N ASP A 87 1.85 1.98 9.81
CA ASP A 87 2.06 2.81 10.99
C ASP A 87 1.93 4.30 10.64
N ILE A 88 2.45 4.73 9.48
CA ILE A 88 2.28 6.09 8.96
C ILE A 88 0.80 6.39 8.65
N LEU A 89 0.10 5.45 8.01
CA LEU A 89 -1.34 5.60 7.72
C LEU A 89 -2.16 5.71 9.01
N MET A 90 -1.91 4.85 9.99
CA MET A 90 -2.60 4.89 11.29
C MET A 90 -2.32 6.19 12.03
N ALA A 91 -1.06 6.67 12.02
CA ALA A 91 -0.69 7.96 12.60
C ALA A 91 -1.38 9.15 11.92
N ALA A 92 -1.65 9.04 10.61
CA ALA A 92 -2.41 10.03 9.84
C ALA A 92 -3.95 9.88 9.97
N GLY A 93 -4.41 8.99 10.86
CA GLY A 93 -5.83 8.79 11.14
C GLY A 93 -6.58 8.01 10.07
N PHE A 94 -5.91 7.14 9.32
CA PHE A 94 -6.58 6.18 8.45
C PHE A 94 -6.96 4.92 9.23
N GLU A 95 -8.12 4.36 8.90
CA GLU A 95 -8.46 2.99 9.27
C GLU A 95 -7.90 2.04 8.21
N THR A 96 -6.98 1.18 8.62
CA THR A 96 -6.41 0.17 7.73
C THR A 96 -7.05 -1.19 7.97
N ARG A 97 -6.89 -2.09 7.00
CA ARG A 97 -7.30 -3.49 7.12
C ARG A 97 -6.45 -4.29 8.09
N LEU A 98 -5.36 -3.73 8.63
CA LEU A 98 -4.51 -4.49 9.53
C LEU A 98 -5.17 -4.63 10.91
N GLU A 99 -5.23 -5.85 11.44
CA GLU A 99 -5.72 -6.07 12.81
C GLU A 99 -4.82 -5.32 13.81
N LYS A 100 -5.45 -4.61 14.76
CA LYS A 100 -4.80 -3.88 15.85
C LYS A 100 -4.17 -4.85 16.87
#